data_AF-A0A1M7QBZ7-F1
#
_entry.id   AF-A0A1M7QBZ7-F1
#
_cell.length_a   1.000
_cell.length_b   1.000
_cell.length_c   1.000
_cell.angle_alpha   90.00
_cell.angle_beta   90.00
_cell.angle_gamma   90.00
#
_symmetry.space_group_name_H-M   'P 1'
#
loop_
_entity.id
_entity.type
_entity.pdbx_description
1 polymer ?
#
loop_
_entity_poly.entity_id
_entity_poly.type
_entity_poly.pdbx_seq_one_letter_code
_entity_poly.pdbx_strand_id
1 'polypeptide(L)'
;MSRATASFTVESFDAVGQPDGADGETVLSSALLTKVFTGDVEATSTVHMLAAQTPVEGSAAYVALERIVGSVHGRKGSFVLLHAASHTDARWEVVAGSPTGELTGLIGTAVLERHEDGSHTFTLDYELPDR
;
A
#
# COMPACT_ATOMS: atom_id res chain seq x y z
N MET A 1 6.79 0.55 19.98
CA MET A 1 6.92 0.63 18.51
C MET A 1 8.09 -0.21 17.97
N SER A 2 7.77 -1.16 17.09
CA SER A 2 8.69 -1.95 16.28
C SER A 2 8.69 -1.43 14.83
N ARG A 3 9.77 -1.66 14.09
CA ARG A 3 9.92 -1.25 12.69
C ARG A 3 10.26 -2.44 11.80
N ALA A 4 9.48 -2.67 10.75
CA ALA A 4 9.74 -3.69 9.73
C ALA A 4 9.99 -3.03 8.38
N THR A 5 11.02 -3.49 7.65
CA THR A 5 11.38 -2.97 6.33
C THR A 5 11.30 -4.07 5.27
N ALA A 6 10.73 -3.77 4.11
CA ALA A 6 10.65 -4.69 2.99
C ALA A 6 10.79 -3.97 1.64
N SER A 7 11.25 -4.70 0.63
CA SER A 7 11.12 -4.31 -0.77
C SER A 7 9.92 -5.03 -1.38
N PHE A 8 9.36 -4.53 -2.48
CA PHE A 8 8.34 -5.27 -3.23
C PHE A 8 8.48 -5.13 -4.75
N THR A 9 7.93 -6.12 -5.45
CA THR A 9 7.64 -6.07 -6.88
C THR A 9 6.14 -5.94 -7.11
N VAL A 10 5.74 -5.25 -8.19
CA VAL A 10 4.37 -5.25 -8.68
C VAL A 10 4.26 -6.35 -9.73
N GLU A 11 3.45 -7.36 -9.46
CA GLU A 11 3.29 -8.53 -10.35
C GLU A 11 2.19 -8.31 -11.39
N SER A 12 1.13 -7.59 -11.02
CA SER A 12 0.07 -7.20 -11.95
C SER A 12 -0.45 -5.80 -11.68
N PHE A 13 -0.91 -5.15 -12.76
CA PHE A 13 -1.64 -3.90 -12.73
C PHE A 13 -2.77 -4.00 -13.76
N ASP A 14 -4.00 -4.09 -13.27
CA ASP A 14 -5.18 -4.30 -14.09
C ASP A 14 -6.12 -3.12 -13.93
N ALA A 15 -6.32 -2.34 -15.00
CA ALA A 15 -7.30 -1.26 -15.00
C ALA A 15 -8.72 -1.83 -14.83
N VAL A 16 -9.51 -1.20 -13.97
CA VAL A 16 -10.88 -1.60 -13.67
C VAL A 16 -11.85 -0.58 -14.27
N GLY A 17 -12.65 -1.03 -15.23
CA GLY A 17 -13.63 -0.19 -15.91
C GLY A 17 -12.99 0.86 -16.81
N GLN A 18 -13.82 1.82 -17.25
CA GLN A 18 -13.38 2.94 -18.07
C GLN A 18 -13.14 4.16 -17.16
N PRO A 19 -12.05 4.94 -17.39
CA PRO A 19 -11.86 6.21 -16.72
C PRO A 19 -13.00 7.21 -16.99
N ASP A 20 -13.20 8.19 -16.11
CA ASP A 20 -14.35 9.10 -16.16
C ASP A 20 -14.13 10.41 -16.94
N GLY A 21 -13.02 10.51 -17.69
CA GLY A 21 -12.65 11.72 -18.42
C GLY A 21 -11.81 11.44 -19.66
N ALA A 22 -11.50 12.51 -20.39
CA ALA A 22 -10.71 12.46 -21.62
C ALA A 22 -9.30 13.06 -21.43
N ASP A 23 -8.42 12.81 -22.40
CA ASP A 23 -7.06 13.36 -22.41
C ASP A 23 -7.09 14.90 -22.35
N GLY A 24 -6.31 15.46 -21.42
CA GLY A 24 -6.24 16.91 -21.18
C GLY A 24 -7.14 17.42 -20.05
N GLU A 25 -7.98 16.57 -19.47
CA GLU A 25 -8.80 16.87 -18.28
C GLU A 25 -8.27 16.14 -17.03
N THR A 26 -8.87 16.42 -15.87
CA THR A 26 -8.66 15.56 -14.71
C THR A 26 -9.46 14.27 -14.90
N VAL A 27 -8.79 13.13 -14.77
CA VAL A 27 -9.35 11.80 -15.02
C VAL A 27 -9.27 10.96 -13.76
N LEU A 28 -10.40 10.39 -13.34
CA LEU A 28 -10.49 9.35 -12.33
C LEU A 28 -10.39 7.97 -12.98
N SER A 29 -9.61 7.09 -12.37
CA SER A 29 -9.43 5.71 -12.81
C SER A 29 -9.40 4.76 -11.63
N SER A 30 -9.71 3.49 -11.88
CA SER A 30 -9.65 2.42 -10.89
C SER A 30 -8.67 1.35 -11.34
N ALA A 31 -8.00 0.69 -10.40
CA ALA A 31 -7.09 -0.41 -10.71
C ALA A 31 -7.08 -1.48 -9.61
N LEU A 32 -6.79 -2.72 -10.02
CA LEU A 32 -6.43 -3.84 -9.15
C LEU A 32 -4.95 -4.15 -9.36
N LEU A 33 -4.17 -4.24 -8.28
CA LEU A 33 -2.75 -4.56 -8.36
C LEU A 33 -2.43 -5.75 -7.46
N THR A 34 -1.40 -6.51 -7.82
CA THR A 34 -0.80 -7.51 -6.94
C THR A 34 0.67 -7.22 -6.71
N LYS A 35 1.15 -7.49 -5.49
CA LYS A 35 2.55 -7.28 -5.11
C LYS A 35 3.12 -8.47 -4.36
N VAL A 36 4.44 -8.60 -4.41
CA VAL A 36 5.21 -9.56 -3.61
C VAL A 36 6.24 -8.78 -2.78
N PHE A 37 6.20 -8.93 -1.47
CA PHE A 37 7.09 -8.30 -0.50
C PHE A 37 8.18 -9.26 -0.02
N THR A 38 9.40 -8.75 0.13
CA THR A 38 10.55 -9.49 0.67
C THR A 38 11.32 -8.63 1.68
N GLY A 39 11.80 -9.24 2.78
CA GLY A 39 12.47 -8.56 3.89
C GLY A 39 11.83 -8.92 5.23
N ASP A 40 11.72 -7.97 6.14
CA ASP A 40 11.02 -8.16 7.42
C ASP A 40 9.52 -8.43 7.23
N VAL A 41 8.96 -7.96 6.12
CA VAL A 41 7.62 -8.31 5.64
C VAL A 41 7.78 -9.25 4.45
N GLU A 42 7.46 -10.53 4.67
CA GLU A 42 7.40 -11.54 3.62
C GLU A 42 5.94 -11.84 3.32
N ALA A 43 5.41 -11.31 2.23
CA ALA A 43 3.97 -11.33 1.97
C ALA A 43 3.64 -11.21 0.48
N THR A 44 2.41 -11.55 0.14
CA THR A 44 1.77 -11.08 -1.08
C THR A 44 0.65 -10.10 -0.73
N SER A 45 0.29 -9.24 -1.68
CA SER A 45 -0.81 -8.31 -1.48
C SER A 45 -1.70 -8.14 -2.70
N THR A 46 -2.92 -7.67 -2.43
CA THR A 46 -3.88 -7.21 -3.44
C THR A 46 -4.31 -5.79 -3.09
N VAL A 47 -4.19 -4.88 -4.04
CA VAL A 47 -4.51 -3.46 -3.90
C VAL A 47 -5.74 -3.13 -4.72
N HIS A 48 -6.75 -2.54 -4.10
CA HIS A 48 -7.87 -1.90 -4.79
C HIS A 48 -7.65 -0.39 -4.75
N MET A 49 -7.45 0.24 -5.91
CA MET A 49 -7.03 1.63 -6.03
C MET A 49 -8.04 2.47 -6.82
N LEU A 50 -8.22 3.73 -6.38
CA LEU A 50 -8.81 4.82 -7.14
C LEU A 50 -7.79 5.94 -7.27
N ALA A 51 -7.54 6.42 -8.48
CA ALA A 51 -6.56 7.47 -8.77
C ALA A 51 -7.21 8.63 -9.53
N ALA A 52 -6.76 9.85 -9.22
CA ALA A 52 -7.04 11.08 -9.96
C ALA A 52 -5.74 11.54 -10.63
N GLN A 53 -5.75 11.61 -11.96
CA GLN A 53 -4.66 12.13 -12.76
C GLN A 53 -5.06 13.49 -13.31
N THR A 54 -4.23 14.52 -13.12
CA THR A 54 -4.50 15.87 -13.63
C THR A 54 -3.67 16.15 -14.89
N PRO A 55 -4.02 17.15 -15.71
CA PRO A 55 -3.19 17.54 -16.85
C PRO A 55 -1.90 18.26 -16.43
N VAL A 56 -1.76 18.63 -15.15
CA VAL A 56 -0.54 19.23 -14.61
C VAL A 56 0.46 18.11 -14.30
N GLU A 57 1.63 18.16 -14.94
CA GLU A 57 2.69 17.17 -14.76
C GLU A 57 3.06 17.00 -13.28
N GLY A 58 3.14 15.75 -12.82
CA GLY A 58 3.45 15.41 -11.43
C GLY A 58 2.29 15.59 -10.43
N SER A 59 1.18 16.20 -10.83
CA SER A 59 0.00 16.37 -9.98
C SER A 59 -1.00 15.22 -10.16
N ALA A 60 -1.04 14.35 -9.16
CA ALA A 60 -1.98 13.24 -9.07
C ALA A 60 -2.30 12.97 -7.59
N ALA A 61 -3.40 12.23 -7.37
CA ALA A 61 -3.75 11.70 -6.06
C ALA A 61 -4.30 10.30 -6.21
N TYR A 62 -4.20 9.49 -5.16
CA TYR A 62 -4.88 8.20 -5.12
C TYR A 62 -5.27 7.82 -3.70
N VAL A 63 -6.27 6.96 -3.61
CA VAL A 63 -6.64 6.24 -2.40
C VAL A 63 -6.70 4.76 -2.71
N ALA A 64 -6.34 3.92 -1.73
CA ALA A 64 -6.39 2.49 -1.92
C ALA A 64 -6.62 1.74 -0.61
N LEU A 65 -7.16 0.52 -0.73
CA LEU A 65 -7.08 -0.49 0.32
C LEU A 65 -6.20 -1.62 -0.19
N GLU A 66 -5.17 -1.96 0.57
CA GLU A 66 -4.23 -3.04 0.26
C GLU A 66 -4.35 -4.14 1.32
N ARG A 67 -4.73 -5.35 0.92
CA ARG A 67 -4.70 -6.53 1.80
C ARG A 67 -3.34 -7.18 1.67
N ILE A 68 -2.61 -7.27 2.77
CA ILE A 68 -1.31 -7.94 2.87
C ILE A 68 -1.53 -9.29 3.58
N VAL A 69 -1.02 -10.38 3.00
CA VAL A 69 -1.10 -11.74 3.54
C VAL A 69 0.29 -12.36 3.56
N GLY A 70 0.77 -12.75 4.74
CA GLY A 70 2.13 -13.27 4.89
C GLY A 70 2.61 -13.21 6.33
N SER A 71 3.80 -12.66 6.54
CA SER A 71 4.39 -12.48 7.87
C SER A 71 5.08 -11.13 8.05
N VAL A 72 5.09 -10.65 9.29
CA VAL A 72 5.87 -9.48 9.74
C VAL A 72 6.78 -9.92 10.88
N HIS A 73 8.09 -9.82 10.70
CA HIS A 73 9.11 -10.38 11.60
C HIS A 73 8.80 -11.83 11.97
N GLY A 74 8.43 -12.64 10.98
CA GLY A 74 8.11 -14.06 11.14
C GLY A 74 6.72 -14.39 11.73
N ARG A 75 5.96 -13.41 12.23
CA ARG A 75 4.59 -13.62 12.75
C ARG A 75 3.59 -13.68 11.61
N LYS A 76 2.85 -14.78 11.49
CA LYS A 76 1.96 -15.04 10.35
C LYS A 76 0.57 -14.43 10.54
N GLY A 77 0.06 -13.81 9.49
CA GLY A 77 -1.29 -13.25 9.49
C GLY A 77 -1.59 -12.48 8.22
N SER A 78 -2.62 -11.65 8.32
CA SER A 78 -2.95 -10.66 7.28
C SER A 78 -3.40 -9.37 7.94
N PHE A 79 -3.38 -8.26 7.20
CA PHE A 79 -3.98 -6.98 7.60
C PHE A 79 -4.32 -6.17 6.36
N VAL A 80 -5.05 -5.08 6.52
CA VAL A 80 -5.39 -4.13 5.45
C VAL A 80 -4.73 -2.79 5.74
N LEU A 81 -4.06 -2.21 4.75
CA LEU A 81 -3.59 -0.83 4.76
C LEU A 81 -4.59 0.07 4.03
N LEU A 82 -4.89 1.23 4.62
CA LEU A 82 -5.51 2.37 3.96
C LEU A 82 -4.42 3.28 3.42
N HIS A 83 -4.47 3.59 2.13
CA HIS A 83 -3.58 4.52 1.45
C HIS A 83 -4.34 5.81 1.17
N ALA A 84 -3.71 6.94 1.43
CA ALA A 84 -4.12 8.22 0.86
C ALA A 84 -2.88 9.01 0.50
N ALA A 85 -2.70 9.26 -0.79
CA ALA A 85 -1.54 9.97 -1.30
C ALA A 85 -1.93 11.03 -2.32
N SER A 86 -1.14 12.09 -2.35
CA SER A 86 -1.23 13.22 -3.24
C SER A 86 0.17 13.69 -3.60
N HIS A 87 0.29 14.72 -4.42
CA HIS A 87 1.58 15.29 -4.79
C HIS A 87 2.43 15.75 -3.58
N THR A 88 1.80 16.23 -2.50
CA THR A 88 2.51 16.86 -1.37
C THR A 88 2.52 16.04 -0.10
N ASP A 89 1.70 15.00 -0.01
CA ASP A 89 1.51 14.22 1.21
C ASP A 89 1.09 12.80 0.87
N ALA A 90 1.53 11.84 1.69
CA ALA A 90 1.13 10.46 1.57
C ALA A 90 1.13 9.76 2.94
N ARG A 91 0.03 9.07 3.23
CA ARG A 91 -0.15 8.31 4.48
C ARG A 91 -0.64 6.90 4.19
N TRP A 92 -0.11 5.96 4.96
CA TRP A 92 -0.58 4.59 5.03
C TRP A 92 -0.83 4.21 6.47
N GLU A 93 -1.99 3.61 6.74
CA GLU A 93 -2.41 3.23 8.08
C GLU A 93 -2.99 1.83 8.07
N VAL A 94 -2.65 1.02 9.08
CA VAL A 94 -3.28 -0.27 9.30
C VAL A 94 -4.73 -0.04 9.72
N VAL A 95 -5.67 -0.55 8.95
CA VAL A 95 -7.10 -0.46 9.26
C VAL A 95 -7.36 -1.23 10.56
N ALA A 96 -7.83 -0.51 11.59
CA ALA A 96 -8.11 -1.08 12.90
C ALA A 96 -9.07 -2.30 12.79
N GLY A 97 -8.74 -3.37 13.49
CA GLY A 97 -9.51 -4.63 13.48
C GLY A 97 -9.35 -5.48 12.21
N SER A 98 -8.62 -5.02 11.20
CA SER A 98 -8.28 -5.84 10.03
C SER A 98 -7.21 -6.92 10.27
N PRO A 99 -6.26 -6.78 11.23
CA PRO A 99 -5.23 -7.79 11.41
C PRO A 99 -5.76 -9.14 11.89
N THR A 100 -5.16 -10.23 11.42
CA THR A 100 -5.57 -11.61 11.73
C THR A 100 -4.39 -12.48 12.16
N GLY A 101 -4.69 -13.67 12.68
CA GLY A 101 -3.68 -14.64 13.06
C GLY A 101 -2.78 -14.11 14.18
N GLU A 102 -1.47 -14.27 14.02
CA GLU A 102 -0.48 -13.77 14.98
C GLU A 102 -0.26 -12.26 14.89
N LEU A 103 -0.87 -11.60 13.91
CA LEU A 103 -0.88 -10.13 13.78
C LEU A 103 -2.13 -9.50 14.41
N THR A 104 -3.03 -10.28 15.00
CA THR A 104 -4.25 -9.77 15.63
C THR A 104 -3.91 -8.69 16.67
N GLY A 105 -4.53 -7.52 16.56
CA GLY A 105 -4.27 -6.37 17.42
C GLY A 105 -3.16 -5.44 16.93
N LEU A 106 -2.52 -5.73 15.79
CA LEU A 106 -1.52 -4.85 15.19
C LEU A 106 -2.12 -3.48 14.85
N ILE A 107 -1.46 -2.43 15.29
CA ILE A 107 -1.71 -1.05 14.84
C ILE A 107 -0.43 -0.50 14.25
N GLY A 108 -0.51 0.40 13.29
CA GLY A 108 0.69 0.95 12.70
C GLY A 108 0.45 1.84 11.50
N THR A 109 1.51 2.49 11.07
CA THR A 109 1.56 3.32 9.88
C THR A 109 2.70 2.86 9.00
N ALA A 110 2.56 3.05 7.70
CA ALA A 110 3.62 2.75 6.76
C ALA A 110 4.01 3.98 5.94
N VAL A 111 5.24 3.94 5.45
CA VAL A 111 5.77 4.89 4.47
C VAL A 111 6.39 4.13 3.32
N LEU A 112 6.36 4.76 2.16
CA LEU A 112 6.95 4.25 0.93
C LEU A 112 8.01 5.23 0.44
N GLU A 113 9.24 4.76 0.33
CA GLU A 113 10.36 5.52 -0.23
C GLU A 113 10.73 4.93 -1.59
N ARG A 114 10.86 5.79 -2.59
CA ARG A 114 11.33 5.41 -3.93
C ARG A 114 12.78 5.84 -4.08
N HIS A 115 13.64 4.90 -4.48
CA HIS A 115 15.06 5.13 -4.71
C HIS A 115 15.33 5.55 -6.17
N GLU A 116 16.51 6.12 -6.40
CA GLU A 116 16.95 6.58 -7.72
C GLU A 116 17.02 5.46 -8.76
N ASP A 117 17.31 4.22 -8.32
CA ASP A 117 17.35 3.03 -9.17
C ASP A 117 15.96 2.47 -9.51
N GLY A 118 14.90 3.11 -9.02
CA GLY A 118 13.51 2.69 -9.22
C GLY A 118 13.01 1.62 -8.24
N SER A 119 13.86 1.14 -7.33
CA SER A 119 13.43 0.26 -6.25
C SER A 119 12.60 1.03 -5.21
N HIS A 120 11.81 0.29 -4.44
CA HIS A 120 10.96 0.85 -3.40
C HIS A 120 11.28 0.21 -2.06
N THR A 121 11.38 1.03 -1.02
CA THR A 121 11.42 0.57 0.36
C THR A 121 10.09 0.88 1.04
N PHE A 122 9.45 -0.17 1.51
CA PHE A 122 8.30 -0.13 2.38
C PHE A 122 8.77 -0.24 3.83
N THR A 123 8.38 0.73 4.66
CA THR A 123 8.65 0.70 6.10
C THR A 123 7.33 0.73 6.86
N LEU A 124 7.12 -0.26 7.73
CA LEU A 124 5.98 -0.35 8.64
C LEU A 124 6.47 -0.09 10.07
N ASP A 125 6.00 1.01 10.65
CA ASP A 125 6.12 1.30 12.08
C ASP A 125 4.86 0.81 12.78
N TYR A 126 4.99 -0.16 13.69
CA TYR A 126 3.84 -0.86 14.25
C TYR A 126 4.01 -1.21 15.73
N GLU A 127 2.87 -1.46 16.36
CA GLU A 127 2.77 -2.02 17.70
C GLU A 127 1.90 -3.26 17.65
N LEU A 128 2.30 -4.26 18.44
CA LEU A 128 1.54 -5.48 18.61
C LEU A 128 1.40 -5.71 20.12
N PRO A 129 0.21 -6.08 20.63
CA PRO A 129 0.05 -6.38 22.04
C PRO A 129 1.01 -7.50 22.47
N ASP A 130 1.61 -7.35 23.65
CA ASP A 130 2.28 -8.47 24.30
C ASP A 130 1.24 -9.54 24.60
N ARG A 131 1.56 -10.80 24.27
CA ARG A 131 0.69 -11.95 24.49
C ARG A 131 0.58 -12.31 25.97
#